data_AF-A0A1N7NKG1-F1
#
_entry.id   AF-A0A1N7NKG1-F1
#
_cell.length_a   1.000
_cell.length_b   1.000
_cell.length_c   1.000
_cell.angle_alpha   90.00
_cell.angle_beta   90.00
_cell.angle_gamma   90.00
#
_symmetry.space_group_name_H-M   'P 1'
#
loop_
_entity.id
_entity.type
_entity.pdbx_description
1 polymer ?
#
loop_
_entity_poly.entity_id
_entity_poly.type
_entity_poly.pdbx_seq_one_letter_code
_entity_poly.pdbx_strand_id
1 'polypeptide(L)' 'MGLQISDFDLLIGCTAIEKDLVMVTENLKEFRRISGIRLENWVTR' A
#
# COMPACT_ATOMS: atom_id res chain seq x y z
N MET A 1 -14.50 -8.35 11.01
CA MET A 1 -14.31 -6.88 10.88
C MET A 1 -13.48 -6.65 9.63
N GLY A 2 -14.02 -5.90 8.66
CA GLY A 2 -13.31 -5.61 7.41
C GLY A 2 -12.29 -4.49 7.59
N LEU A 3 -11.26 -4.51 6.76
CA LEU A 3 -10.30 -3.41 6.66
C LEU A 3 -10.96 -2.25 5.92
N GLN A 4 -11.17 -1.13 6.61
CA GLN A 4 -11.53 0.13 5.96
C GLN A 4 -10.27 0.68 5.29
N ILE A 5 -10.06 0.28 4.04
CA ILE A 5 -9.13 0.90 3.11
C ILE A 5 -9.98 1.48 1.98
N SER A 6 -9.61 2.66 1.48
CA SER A 6 -10.26 3.24 0.30
C SER A 6 -10.22 2.27 -0.89
N ASP A 7 -11.29 2.19 -1.68
CA ASP A 7 -11.39 1.25 -2.81
C ASP A 7 -10.22 1.42 -3.80
N PHE A 8 -9.78 2.65 -4.06
CA PHE A 8 -8.63 2.91 -4.95
C PHE A 8 -7.31 2.47 -4.33
N ASP A 9 -7.12 2.68 -3.02
CA ASP A 9 -5.92 2.27 -2.30
C ASP A 9 -5.79 0.73 -2.29
N LEU A 10 -6.93 0.04 -2.15
CA LEU A 10 -6.95 -1.41 -2.26
C LEU A 10 -6.55 -1.87 -3.68
N LEU A 11 -7.08 -1.25 -4.74
CA LEU A 11 -6.75 -1.61 -6.11
C LEU A 11 -5.27 -1.42 -6.43
N ILE A 12 -4.69 -0.26 -6.07
CA ILE A 12 -3.26 0.00 -6.34
C ILE A 12 -2.35 -0.88 -5.47
N GLY A 13 -2.72 -1.13 -4.21
CA GLY A 13 -1.97 -2.02 -3.32
C GLY A 13 -1.99 -3.48 -3.80
N CYS A 14 -3.14 -3.98 -4.22
CA CYS A 14 -3.28 -5.32 -4.82
C CYS A 14 -2.50 -5.44 -6.13
N THR A 15 -2.49 -4.41 -6.97
CA THR A 15 -1.71 -4.38 -8.21
C THR A 15 -0.20 -4.47 -7.92
N ALA A 16 0.27 -3.74 -6.91
CA ALA A 16 1.67 -3.80 -6.49
C ALA A 16 2.07 -5.20 -5.99
N ILE A 17 1.18 -5.89 -5.28
CA ILE A 17 1.41 -7.27 -4.84
C ILE A 17 1.41 -8.23 -6.03
N GLU A 18 0.38 -8.20 -6.88
CA GLU A 18 0.25 -9.14 -8.01
C GLU A 18 1.39 -9.01 -9.02
N LYS A 19 1.93 -7.81 -9.19
CA LYS A 19 3.07 -7.53 -10.07
C LYS A 19 4.45 -7.63 -9.40
N ASP A 20 4.51 -8.05 -8.13
CA ASP A 20 5.73 -8.02 -7.31
C ASP A 20 6.50 -6.70 -7.47
N LEU A 21 5.85 -5.59 -7.14
CA LEU A 21 6.42 -4.24 -7.15
C LEU A 21 6.69 -3.73 -5.73
N VAL A 22 7.39 -2.61 -5.62
CA VAL A 22 7.51 -1.85 -4.37
C VAL A 22 6.60 -0.63 -4.49
N MET A 23 5.68 -0.47 -3.53
CA MET A 23 4.77 0.66 -3.50
C MET A 23 5.40 1.82 -2.72
N VAL A 24 5.70 2.91 -3.43
CA VAL A 24 6.21 4.14 -2.82
C VAL A 24 5.03 5.02 -2.41
N THR A 25 4.93 5.38 -1.13
CA THR A 25 3.81 6.20 -0.62
C THR A 25 4.18 6.92 0.68
N GLU A 26 3.68 8.14 0.86
CA GLU A 26 3.71 8.83 2.16
C GLU A 26 2.66 8.28 3.14
N ASN A 27 1.60 7.64 2.65
CA ASN A 27 0.50 7.12 3.47
C ASN A 27 0.77 5.70 3.99
N LEU A 28 1.93 5.49 4.60
CA LEU A 28 2.35 4.16 5.08
C LEU A 28 1.33 3.49 6.02
N LYS A 29 0.58 4.27 6.80
CA LYS A 29 -0.38 3.75 7.79
C LYS A 29 -1.54 3.00 7.14
N GLU A 30 -2.02 3.47 6.00
CA GLU A 30 -3.14 2.83 5.30
C GLU A 30 -2.68 1.56 4.59
N PHE A 31 -1.59 1.64 3.82
CA PHE A 31 -1.10 0.51 3.03
C PHE A 31 -0.47 -0.61 3.85
N ARG A 32 0.08 -0.33 5.04
CA ARG A 32 0.59 -1.38 5.95
C ARG A 32 -0.47 -2.40 6.38
N ARG A 33 -1.75 -2.06 6.21
CA ARG A 33 -2.86 -2.97 6.50
C ARG A 33 -3.05 -4.05 5.44
N ILE A 34 -2.50 -3.86 4.24
CA ILE A 34 -2.53 -4.84 3.15
C ILE A 34 -1.40 -5.85 3.39
N SER A 35 -1.75 -7.12 3.56
CA SER A 35 -0.76 -8.17 3.82
C SER A 35 0.07 -8.47 2.57
N GLY A 36 1.38 -8.63 2.72
CA GLY A 36 2.30 -8.99 1.63
C GLY A 36 2.80 -7.83 0.76
N ILE A 37 2.37 -6.60 1.03
CA ILE A 37 2.84 -5.42 0.28
C ILE A 37 4.24 -4.98 0.72
N ARG A 38 5.10 -4.64 -0.26
CA ARG A 38 6.40 -3.99 -0.02
C ARG A 38 6.22 -2.47 -0.13
N LEU A 39 6.64 -1.73 0.90
CA LEU A 39 6.43 -0.27 0.98
C LEU A 39 7.74 0.48 1.16
N GLU A 40 7.83 1.64 0.51
CA GLU A 40 8.89 2.62 0.71
C GLU A 40 8.31 4.03 0.89
N ASN A 41 9.01 4.87 1.65
CA ASN A 41 8.71 6.30 1.75
C ASN A 41 9.96 7.08 1.39
N TRP A 42 9.86 7.90 0.34
CA TRP A 42 10.97 8.68 -0.19
C TRP A 42 10.98 10.13 0.30
N VAL A 43 10.00 10.53 1.11
CA VAL A 43 9.93 11.91 1.60
C VAL A 43 10.94 12.14 2.71
N THR A 44 11.91 13.01 2.41
CA THR A 44 12.90 13.55 3.34
C THR A 44 12.45 14.96 3.78
N ARG A 45 12.41 15.23 5.08
CA ARG A 45 12.12 16.54 5.67
C ARG A 45 13.35 17.15 6.31
#